data_AF-A0A131YQT5-F1
#
_entry.id   AF-A0A131YQT5-F1
#
_cell.length_a   1.000
_cell.length_b   1.000
_cell.length_c   1.000
_cell.angle_alpha   90.00
_cell.angle_beta   90.00
_cell.angle_gamma   90.00
#
_symmetry.space_group_name_H-M   'P 1'
#
loop_
_entity.id
_entity.type
_entity.pdbx_description
1 polymer ?
#
loop_
_entity_poly.entity_id
_entity_poly.type
_entity_poly.pdbx_seq_one_letter_code
_entity_poly.pdbx_strand_id
1 'polypeptide(L)'
;MHTMLLLSCVAVLLLAQSSTCMLNFTSSETKMQLYEPVNLTYHFTQKLSRATIVLHSSDPSVVHLSEDGIALTMESISPSDNFSTLLDPLKIGYADLLWQIEDSITNETSKGVHKMLVVRELTVFSMGFGAVIGVLVALNNVNVGCQLDMHVVLSQIKRPVAPAIGMFCQFIFMPLISYGSSSLLLQNPVTRLGLFTIGSCPGGIYSNFYTLLFEGDLDLSVTMTFMSSVGALALMPLWMHTLGRQIAGTATPAVPFSNLIVSLVALTLPLGLGLLIQYKRPKWAQVAEKIVKPFSVAILLVALVIGTYSYWYIVTLITLMDVVAASVVVVTGFLFGATMAWLFRLSSKQIIAVSLETAIQNGPLAIVILTFSLPEPSGDLAVVPVVVLVTLASAILLTIFAILTLRRRCSSYAYTCQDGTKSEMPVN
;
A
#
# COMPACT_ATOMS: atom_id res chain seq x y z
N MET A 1 7.74 -29.32 13.92
CA MET A 1 7.63 -28.07 14.70
C MET A 1 6.35 -27.28 14.39
N HIS A 2 5.92 -27.15 13.13
CA HIS A 2 4.62 -26.52 12.79
C HIS A 2 3.37 -27.31 13.22
N THR A 3 3.43 -28.64 13.27
CA THR A 3 2.32 -29.48 13.75
C THR A 3 2.06 -29.35 15.26
N MET A 4 3.08 -29.04 16.08
CA MET A 4 2.88 -28.81 17.52
C MET A 4 2.30 -27.44 17.85
N LEU A 5 2.58 -26.40 17.04
CA LEU A 5 1.97 -25.08 17.18
C LEU A 5 0.50 -25.07 16.72
N LEU A 6 0.15 -25.84 15.68
CA LEU A 6 -1.24 -26.03 15.30
C LEU A 6 -2.04 -26.80 16.35
N LEU A 7 -1.45 -27.82 16.98
CA LEU A 7 -2.10 -28.55 18.07
C LEU A 7 -2.28 -27.70 19.34
N SER A 8 -1.36 -26.77 19.64
CA SER A 8 -1.56 -25.83 20.76
C SER A 8 -2.61 -24.75 20.46
N CYS A 9 -2.67 -24.21 19.24
CA CYS A 9 -3.70 -23.25 18.85
C CYS A 9 -5.10 -23.90 18.74
N VAL A 10 -5.19 -25.14 18.23
CA VAL A 10 -6.46 -25.89 18.19
C VAL A 10 -6.88 -26.35 19.60
N ALA A 11 -5.93 -26.63 20.50
CA ALA A 11 -6.26 -26.89 21.91
C ALA A 11 -6.75 -25.64 22.65
N VAL A 12 -6.21 -24.45 22.35
CA VAL A 12 -6.71 -23.17 22.90
C VAL A 12 -8.09 -22.80 22.31
N LEU A 13 -8.35 -23.14 21.04
CA LEU A 13 -9.66 -22.94 20.40
C LEU A 13 -10.71 -23.98 20.82
N LEU A 14 -10.32 -25.21 21.16
CA LEU A 14 -11.25 -26.25 21.64
C LEU A 14 -11.54 -26.14 23.15
N LEU A 15 -10.65 -25.55 23.95
CA LEU A 15 -10.93 -25.23 25.35
C LEU A 15 -11.81 -23.98 25.53
N ALA A 16 -12.10 -23.24 24.46
CA ALA A 16 -13.00 -22.08 24.48
C ALA A 16 -14.49 -22.42 24.29
N GLN A 17 -14.85 -23.71 24.19
CA GLN A 17 -16.23 -24.13 23.87
C GLN A 17 -17.12 -24.46 25.09
N SER A 18 -16.71 -24.15 26.32
CA SER A 18 -17.58 -24.38 27.50
C SER A 18 -17.47 -23.32 28.60
N SER A 19 -17.29 -22.04 28.27
CA SER A 19 -17.51 -20.94 29.23
C SER A 19 -18.77 -20.20 28.82
N THR A 20 -19.78 -20.19 29.70
CA THR A 20 -20.94 -19.31 29.55
C THR A 20 -20.45 -17.87 29.41
N CYS A 21 -20.85 -17.17 28.35
CA CYS A 21 -20.45 -15.79 28.11
C CYS A 21 -20.92 -14.91 29.28
N MET A 22 -20.02 -14.55 30.20
CA MET A 22 -20.33 -13.82 31.42
C MET A 22 -20.47 -12.32 31.21
N LEU A 23 -19.91 -11.79 30.12
CA LEU A 23 -19.96 -10.38 29.74
C LEU A 23 -20.68 -10.21 28.42
N ASN A 24 -21.66 -9.32 28.40
CA ASN A 24 -22.36 -8.94 27.19
C ASN A 24 -22.16 -7.45 26.91
N PHE A 25 -21.73 -7.15 25.70
CA PHE A 25 -21.48 -5.79 25.23
C PHE A 25 -22.71 -5.27 24.48
N THR A 26 -22.90 -3.96 24.47
CA THR A 26 -24.03 -3.32 23.76
C THR A 26 -24.00 -3.54 22.25
N SER A 27 -22.84 -3.86 21.69
CA SER A 27 -22.63 -4.17 20.27
C SER A 27 -21.69 -5.36 20.12
N SER A 28 -21.72 -6.02 18.94
CA SER A 28 -20.80 -7.13 18.63
C SER A 28 -19.37 -6.65 18.32
N GLU A 29 -19.21 -5.40 17.93
CA GLU A 29 -17.93 -4.74 17.67
C GLU A 29 -18.06 -3.25 18.00
N THR A 30 -17.02 -2.67 18.59
CA THR A 30 -16.97 -1.23 18.89
C THR A 30 -16.16 -0.50 17.83
N LYS A 31 -16.85 0.30 17.01
CA LYS A 31 -16.23 1.24 16.08
C LYS A 31 -15.98 2.58 16.77
N MET A 32 -14.73 3.03 16.82
CA MET A 32 -14.29 4.27 17.44
C MET A 32 -13.70 5.23 16.43
N GLN A 33 -13.91 6.52 16.66
CA GLN A 33 -13.30 7.61 15.91
C GLN A 33 -11.91 7.91 16.48
N LEU A 34 -10.91 8.10 15.62
CA LEU A 34 -9.56 8.44 16.03
C LEU A 34 -9.54 9.72 16.89
N TYR A 35 -8.88 9.66 18.05
CA TYR A 35 -8.77 10.76 19.02
C TYR A 35 -10.07 11.20 19.72
N GLU A 36 -11.17 10.45 19.58
CA GLU A 36 -12.40 10.67 20.35
C GLU A 36 -12.59 9.56 21.39
N PRO A 37 -12.40 9.84 22.69
CA PRO A 37 -12.61 8.85 23.75
C PRO A 37 -14.04 8.32 23.77
N VAL A 38 -14.20 7.01 23.95
CA VAL A 38 -15.51 6.33 23.98
C VAL A 38 -15.69 5.56 25.27
N ASN A 39 -16.84 5.74 25.92
CA ASN A 39 -17.25 4.91 27.05
C ASN A 39 -17.86 3.60 26.54
N LEU A 40 -17.12 2.51 26.67
CA LEU A 40 -17.64 1.18 26.35
C LEU A 40 -18.46 0.66 27.52
N THR A 41 -19.75 0.41 27.27
CA THR A 41 -20.68 -0.13 28.25
C THR A 41 -20.85 -1.64 28.12
N TYR A 42 -20.83 -2.34 29.26
CA TYR A 42 -20.98 -3.79 29.34
C TYR A 42 -21.78 -4.19 30.59
N HIS A 43 -22.45 -5.34 30.51
CA HIS A 43 -23.23 -5.91 31.62
C HIS A 43 -22.92 -7.39 31.82
N PHE A 44 -23.12 -7.86 33.05
CA PHE A 44 -22.93 -9.27 33.39
C PHE A 44 -24.20 -10.07 33.11
N THR A 45 -24.06 -11.24 32.52
CA THR A 45 -25.22 -12.12 32.21
C THR A 45 -25.73 -12.88 33.42
N GLN A 46 -24.93 -12.96 34.49
CA GLN A 46 -25.21 -13.71 35.71
C GLN A 46 -24.97 -12.86 36.95
N LYS A 47 -25.66 -13.19 38.04
CA LYS A 47 -25.46 -12.54 39.34
C LYS A 47 -24.19 -13.09 39.97
N LEU A 48 -23.26 -12.21 40.34
CA LEU A 48 -21.98 -12.58 40.95
C LEU A 48 -21.84 -11.89 42.31
N SER A 49 -21.50 -12.66 43.34
CA SER A 49 -21.39 -12.14 44.71
C SER A 49 -20.13 -11.29 44.88
N ARG A 50 -19.02 -11.75 44.31
CA ARG A 50 -17.74 -11.04 44.26
C ARG A 50 -16.92 -11.55 43.08
N ALA A 51 -16.52 -10.65 42.19
CA ALA A 51 -15.73 -11.01 41.02
C ALA A 51 -14.63 -9.98 40.76
N THR A 52 -13.51 -10.46 40.24
CA THR A 52 -12.40 -9.63 39.78
C THR A 52 -12.42 -9.63 38.26
N ILE A 53 -12.56 -8.44 37.67
CA ILE A 53 -12.47 -8.25 36.22
C ILE A 53 -11.12 -7.63 35.86
N VAL A 54 -10.48 -8.20 34.85
CA VAL A 54 -9.27 -7.66 34.23
C VAL A 54 -9.58 -7.38 32.77
N LEU A 55 -9.38 -6.14 32.36
CA LEU A 55 -9.52 -5.67 30.98
C LEU A 55 -8.13 -5.38 30.42
N HIS A 56 -7.86 -5.85 29.21
CA HIS A 56 -6.57 -5.68 28.56
C HIS A 56 -6.75 -5.43 27.05
N SER A 57 -6.11 -4.39 26.52
CA SER A 57 -6.05 -4.16 25.06
C SER A 57 -5.02 -5.06 24.39
N SER A 58 -5.37 -5.78 23.33
CA SER A 58 -4.41 -6.57 22.56
C SER A 58 -3.32 -5.72 21.91
N ASP A 59 -3.63 -4.45 21.61
CA ASP A 59 -2.68 -3.47 21.07
C ASP A 59 -2.93 -2.10 21.73
N PRO A 60 -2.22 -1.81 22.85
CA PRO A 60 -2.32 -0.53 23.55
C PRO A 60 -1.91 0.68 22.70
N SER A 61 -1.20 0.47 21.58
CA SER A 61 -0.83 1.55 20.66
C SER A 61 -1.99 1.98 19.77
N VAL A 62 -3.01 1.13 19.60
CA VAL A 62 -4.22 1.38 18.82
C VAL A 62 -5.34 1.89 19.72
N VAL A 63 -5.65 1.16 20.80
CA VAL A 63 -6.64 1.54 21.81
C VAL A 63 -6.01 1.42 23.18
N HIS A 64 -5.90 2.54 23.88
CA HIS A 64 -5.44 2.60 25.25
C HIS A 64 -6.63 2.57 26.21
N LEU A 65 -6.52 1.84 27.32
CA LEU A 65 -7.50 1.88 28.40
C LEU A 65 -6.96 2.75 29.52
N SER A 66 -7.78 3.67 30.04
CA SER A 66 -7.38 4.50 31.18
C SER A 66 -7.01 3.65 32.42
N GLU A 67 -7.56 2.44 32.52
CA GLU A 67 -7.32 1.46 33.59
C GLU A 67 -6.82 0.11 33.02
N ASP A 68 -5.93 0.14 32.03
CA ASP A 68 -5.43 -1.09 31.38
C ASP A 68 -4.73 -2.03 32.38
N GLY A 69 -5.14 -3.30 32.40
CA GLY A 69 -4.57 -4.32 33.28
C GLY A 69 -4.86 -4.14 34.77
N ILE A 70 -5.73 -3.21 35.16
CA ILE A 70 -6.15 -3.05 36.56
C ILE A 70 -7.22 -4.09 36.88
N ALA A 71 -6.97 -4.88 37.93
CA ALA A 71 -7.92 -5.83 38.47
C ALA A 71 -8.98 -5.08 39.29
N LEU A 72 -10.16 -4.87 38.70
CA LEU A 72 -11.29 -4.24 39.38
C LEU A 72 -12.05 -5.32 40.15
N THR A 73 -12.00 -5.26 41.48
CA THR A 73 -12.79 -6.16 42.35
C THR A 73 -14.15 -5.53 42.60
N MET A 74 -15.22 -6.23 42.25
CA MET A 74 -16.59 -5.77 42.40
C MET A 74 -17.38 -6.71 43.30
N GLU A 75 -18.23 -6.13 44.16
CA GLU A 75 -19.07 -6.86 45.11
C GLU A 75 -20.55 -6.69 44.73
N SER A 76 -21.35 -7.74 44.93
CA SER A 76 -22.81 -7.75 44.74
C SER A 76 -23.29 -7.34 43.33
N ILE A 77 -22.70 -7.92 42.28
CA ILE A 77 -23.01 -7.62 40.88
C ILE A 77 -24.37 -8.20 40.49
N SER A 78 -25.29 -7.36 40.04
CA SER A 78 -26.57 -7.76 39.46
C SER A 78 -26.54 -7.71 37.93
N PRO A 79 -27.34 -8.55 37.23
CA PRO A 79 -27.41 -8.52 35.77
C PRO A 79 -27.97 -7.21 35.19
N SER A 80 -28.60 -6.37 36.01
CA SER A 80 -29.14 -5.06 35.62
C SER A 80 -28.12 -3.93 35.75
N ASP A 81 -26.95 -4.19 36.32
CA ASP A 81 -25.93 -3.16 36.52
C ASP A 81 -25.17 -2.89 35.23
N ASN A 82 -25.04 -1.60 34.89
CA ASN A 82 -24.25 -1.15 33.74
C ASN A 82 -22.89 -0.67 34.21
N PHE A 83 -21.84 -1.26 33.64
CA PHE A 83 -20.46 -0.85 33.85
C PHE A 83 -19.93 -0.18 32.58
N SER A 84 -19.00 0.75 32.75
CA SER A 84 -18.37 1.46 31.64
C SER A 84 -16.87 1.59 31.84
N THR A 85 -16.09 1.39 30.78
CA THR A 85 -14.67 1.72 30.75
C THR A 85 -14.40 2.76 29.68
N LEU A 86 -13.50 3.70 29.95
CA LEU A 86 -13.07 4.70 28.98
C LEU A 86 -12.00 4.10 28.06
N LEU A 87 -12.24 4.19 26.76
CA LEU A 87 -11.33 3.76 25.71
C LEU A 87 -10.78 4.99 24.99
N ASP A 88 -9.46 5.09 24.88
CA ASP A 88 -8.76 6.16 24.17
C ASP A 88 -8.21 5.62 22.82
N PRO A 89 -8.83 5.95 21.68
CA PRO A 89 -8.37 5.52 20.37
C PRO A 89 -7.21 6.40 19.88
N LEU A 90 -6.00 5.83 19.84
CA LEU A 90 -4.75 6.56 19.56
C LEU A 90 -4.24 6.40 18.12
N LYS A 91 -4.54 5.26 17.49
CA LYS A 91 -4.05 4.92 16.14
C LYS A 91 -5.11 4.16 15.36
N ILE A 92 -5.17 4.39 14.04
CA ILE A 92 -6.05 3.65 13.13
C ILE A 92 -5.62 2.18 13.10
N GLY A 93 -6.57 1.27 13.32
CA GLY A 93 -6.28 -0.16 13.32
C GLY A 93 -7.34 -1.01 14.00
N TYR A 94 -7.00 -2.28 14.16
CA TYR A 94 -7.79 -3.26 14.89
C TYR A 94 -7.15 -3.50 16.25
N ALA A 95 -7.96 -3.58 17.29
CA ALA A 95 -7.56 -3.99 18.63
C ALA A 95 -8.66 -4.88 19.22
N ASP A 96 -8.27 -5.84 20.03
CA ASP A 96 -9.19 -6.73 20.72
C ASP A 96 -9.16 -6.39 22.22
N LEU A 97 -10.34 -6.16 22.80
CA LEU A 97 -10.48 -6.02 24.25
C LEU A 97 -10.59 -7.43 24.83
N LEU A 98 -9.50 -7.87 25.44
CA LEU A 98 -9.43 -9.13 26.16
C LEU A 98 -9.98 -8.90 27.56
N TRP A 99 -10.97 -9.69 27.95
CA TRP A 99 -11.53 -9.65 29.29
C TRP A 99 -11.34 -11.00 29.98
N GLN A 100 -11.00 -10.93 31.26
CA GLN A 100 -10.94 -12.08 32.15
C GLN A 100 -11.73 -11.76 33.41
N ILE A 101 -12.64 -12.65 33.77
CA ILE A 101 -13.41 -12.59 35.02
C ILE A 101 -13.02 -13.79 35.86
N GLU A 102 -12.71 -13.54 37.13
CA GLU A 102 -12.48 -14.56 38.15
C GLU A 102 -13.51 -14.39 39.27
N ASP A 103 -14.36 -15.40 39.47
CA ASP A 103 -15.30 -15.43 40.59
C ASP A 103 -14.56 -15.84 41.86
N SER A 104 -14.59 -14.96 42.87
CA SER A 104 -13.86 -15.16 44.13
C SER A 104 -14.43 -16.29 45.00
N ILE A 105 -15.63 -16.80 44.69
CA ILE A 105 -16.28 -17.87 45.47
C ILE A 105 -16.05 -19.23 44.83
N THR A 106 -16.26 -19.33 43.52
CA THR A 106 -16.15 -20.59 42.78
C THR A 106 -14.74 -20.85 42.25
N ASN A 107 -13.87 -19.83 42.25
CA ASN A 107 -12.56 -19.84 41.57
C ASN A 107 -12.66 -20.17 40.07
N GLU A 108 -13.85 -20.03 39.47
CA GLU A 108 -14.03 -20.21 38.04
C GLU A 108 -13.55 -18.97 37.29
N THR A 109 -12.81 -19.22 36.21
CA THR A 109 -12.30 -18.16 35.34
C THR A 109 -13.00 -18.20 33.99
N SER A 110 -13.56 -17.07 33.59
CA SER A 110 -14.18 -16.88 32.27
C SER A 110 -13.38 -15.86 31.48
N LYS A 111 -13.18 -16.13 30.19
CA LYS A 111 -12.43 -15.25 29.29
C LYS A 111 -13.22 -15.01 28.03
N GLY A 112 -13.00 -13.87 27.41
CA GLY A 112 -13.52 -13.60 26.09
C GLY A 112 -12.85 -12.41 25.44
N VAL A 113 -13.33 -12.12 24.23
CA VAL A 113 -12.75 -11.10 23.36
C VAL A 113 -13.86 -10.25 22.80
N HIS A 114 -13.70 -8.93 22.89
CA HIS A 114 -14.57 -7.96 22.24
C HIS A 114 -13.80 -7.18 21.18
N LYS A 115 -14.31 -7.18 19.94
CA LYS A 115 -13.59 -6.58 18.81
C LYS A 115 -13.71 -5.07 18.82
N MET A 116 -12.60 -4.39 18.62
CA MET A 116 -12.54 -2.94 18.53
C MET A 116 -11.82 -2.52 17.25
N LEU A 117 -12.32 -1.46 16.64
CA LEU A 117 -11.70 -0.89 15.45
C LEU A 117 -11.71 0.63 15.54
N VAL A 118 -10.56 1.21 15.26
CA VAL A 118 -10.36 2.65 15.24
C VAL A 118 -10.31 3.09 13.78
N VAL A 119 -11.23 3.96 13.41
CA VAL A 119 -11.31 4.56 12.08
C VAL A 119 -11.09 6.06 12.17
N ARG A 120 -10.74 6.66 11.04
CA ARG A 120 -10.79 8.12 10.90
C ARG A 120 -12.22 8.61 10.71
N GLU A 121 -12.46 9.87 11.03
CA GLU A 121 -13.70 10.55 10.66
C GLU A 121 -13.77 10.68 9.13
N LEU A 122 -14.69 9.97 8.48
CA LEU A 122 -14.99 10.25 7.08
C LEU A 122 -15.80 11.53 6.99
N THR A 123 -15.10 12.63 6.82
CA THR A 123 -15.74 13.87 6.40
C THR A 123 -16.32 13.69 4.98
N VAL A 124 -17.41 14.40 4.67
CA VAL A 124 -17.98 14.47 3.30
C VAL A 124 -16.90 14.90 2.30
N PHE A 125 -15.94 15.71 2.74
CA PHE A 125 -14.76 16.10 1.99
C PHE A 125 -13.87 14.92 1.61
N SER A 126 -13.57 14.02 2.55
CA SER A 126 -12.75 12.82 2.30
C SER A 126 -13.38 11.86 1.29
N MET A 127 -14.71 11.65 1.37
CA MET A 127 -15.43 10.84 0.39
C MET A 127 -15.42 11.49 -1.00
N GLY A 128 -15.71 12.79 -1.08
CA GLY A 128 -15.66 13.56 -2.33
C GLY A 128 -14.27 13.55 -2.95
N PHE A 129 -13.22 13.70 -2.14
CA PHE A 129 -11.84 13.66 -2.60
C PHE A 129 -11.47 12.27 -3.16
N GLY A 130 -11.84 11.19 -2.48
CA GLY A 130 -11.60 9.82 -2.97
C GLY A 130 -12.24 9.58 -4.35
N ALA A 131 -13.51 10.00 -4.51
CA ALA A 131 -14.21 9.89 -5.79
C ALA A 131 -13.53 10.71 -6.89
N VAL A 132 -13.11 11.94 -6.58
CA VAL A 132 -12.33 12.78 -7.50
C VAL A 132 -11.05 12.04 -7.90
N ILE A 133 -10.22 11.58 -6.97
CA ILE A 133 -8.98 10.83 -7.27
C ILE A 133 -9.24 9.61 -8.16
N GLY A 134 -10.30 8.84 -7.91
CA GLY A 134 -10.67 7.70 -8.76
C GLY A 134 -10.97 8.11 -10.20
N VAL A 135 -11.76 9.16 -10.40
CA VAL A 135 -12.06 9.72 -11.74
C VAL A 135 -10.78 10.24 -12.40
N LEU A 136 -9.89 10.87 -11.64
CA LEU A 136 -8.64 11.41 -12.15
C LEU A 136 -7.68 10.32 -12.61
N VAL A 137 -7.55 9.24 -11.85
CA VAL A 137 -6.77 8.06 -12.25
C VAL A 137 -7.36 7.45 -13.53
N ALA A 138 -8.67 7.33 -13.63
CA ALA A 138 -9.33 6.84 -14.84
C ALA A 138 -9.06 7.74 -16.06
N LEU A 139 -9.22 9.06 -15.92
CA LEU A 139 -8.95 10.03 -16.99
C LEU A 139 -7.48 10.02 -17.40
N ASN A 140 -6.58 9.91 -16.43
CA ASN A 140 -5.15 9.82 -16.69
C ASN A 140 -4.80 8.52 -17.44
N ASN A 141 -5.42 7.40 -17.08
CA ASN A 141 -5.27 6.13 -17.80
C ASN A 141 -5.77 6.24 -19.26
N VAL A 142 -6.90 6.93 -19.51
CA VAL A 142 -7.33 7.24 -20.89
C VAL A 142 -6.29 8.08 -21.61
N ASN A 143 -5.76 9.12 -20.96
CA ASN A 143 -4.78 10.02 -21.55
C ASN A 143 -3.47 9.29 -21.93
N VAL A 144 -2.98 8.42 -21.05
CA VAL A 144 -1.84 7.54 -21.34
C VAL A 144 -2.13 6.66 -22.54
N GLY A 145 -3.33 6.07 -22.62
CA GLY A 145 -3.78 5.31 -23.79
C GLY A 145 -3.75 6.12 -25.09
N CYS A 146 -4.18 7.38 -25.04
CA CYS A 146 -4.22 8.30 -26.19
C CYS A 146 -2.83 8.77 -26.66
N GLN A 147 -1.87 8.92 -25.74
CA GLN A 147 -0.52 9.42 -26.04
C GLN A 147 0.41 8.37 -26.65
N LEU A 148 -0.01 7.11 -26.68
CA LEU A 148 0.83 6.03 -27.19
C LEU A 148 0.97 6.09 -28.70
N ASP A 149 2.21 6.25 -29.18
CA ASP A 149 2.53 6.05 -30.58
C ASP A 149 2.60 4.55 -30.88
N MET A 150 1.54 4.03 -31.50
CA MET A 150 1.44 2.61 -31.85
C MET A 150 2.54 2.18 -32.83
N HIS A 151 3.07 3.08 -33.66
CA HIS A 151 4.17 2.75 -34.56
C HIS A 151 5.46 2.47 -33.76
N VAL A 152 5.75 3.30 -32.75
CA VAL A 152 6.90 3.10 -31.85
C VAL A 152 6.75 1.79 -31.08
N VAL A 153 5.59 1.55 -30.47
CA VAL A 153 5.28 0.31 -29.73
C VAL A 153 5.49 -0.92 -30.61
N LEU A 154 4.93 -0.93 -31.83
CA LEU A 154 5.08 -2.06 -32.75
C LEU A 154 6.54 -2.25 -33.19
N SER A 155 7.31 -1.17 -33.33
CA SER A 155 8.74 -1.26 -33.67
C SER A 155 9.57 -1.90 -32.57
N GLN A 156 9.24 -1.62 -31.30
CA GLN A 156 9.91 -2.18 -30.12
C GLN A 156 9.50 -3.63 -29.89
N ILE A 157 8.23 -3.99 -30.10
CA ILE A 157 7.75 -5.38 -30.00
C ILE A 157 8.46 -6.30 -31.02
N LYS A 158 8.85 -5.79 -32.19
CA LYS A 158 9.67 -6.55 -33.17
C LYS A 158 11.07 -6.87 -32.65
N ARG A 159 11.54 -6.22 -31.58
CA ARG A 159 12.80 -6.48 -30.87
C ARG A 159 12.48 -7.01 -29.46
N PRO A 160 11.98 -8.25 -29.34
CA PRO A 160 11.21 -8.69 -28.18
C PRO A 160 12.03 -8.85 -26.90
N VAL A 161 13.37 -8.89 -26.97
CA VAL A 161 14.22 -9.18 -25.81
C VAL A 161 13.97 -8.20 -24.66
N ALA A 162 14.03 -6.89 -24.90
CA ALA A 162 13.87 -5.90 -23.86
C ALA A 162 12.43 -5.83 -23.30
N PRO A 163 11.38 -5.76 -24.15
CA PRO A 163 9.99 -5.83 -23.65
C PRO A 163 9.65 -7.12 -22.92
N ALA A 164 10.19 -8.27 -23.34
CA ALA A 164 9.98 -9.55 -22.66
C ALA A 164 10.62 -9.58 -21.27
N ILE A 165 11.83 -9.02 -21.12
CA ILE A 165 12.46 -8.85 -19.81
C ILE A 165 11.59 -7.95 -18.93
N GLY A 166 11.11 -6.82 -19.46
CA GLY A 166 10.20 -5.93 -18.73
C GLY A 166 8.96 -6.67 -18.22
N MET A 167 8.27 -7.43 -19.09
CA MET A 167 7.10 -8.22 -18.70
C MET A 167 7.41 -9.29 -17.66
N PHE A 168 8.55 -9.97 -17.79
CA PHE A 168 9.01 -10.95 -16.81
C PHE A 168 9.29 -10.30 -15.45
N CYS A 169 10.02 -9.19 -15.43
CA CYS A 169 10.28 -8.43 -14.21
C CYS A 169 8.97 -7.97 -13.56
N GLN A 170 8.04 -7.46 -14.37
CA GLN A 170 6.82 -6.84 -13.88
C GLN A 170 5.81 -7.83 -13.30
N PHE A 171 5.62 -8.98 -13.93
CA PHE A 171 4.56 -9.90 -13.55
C PHE A 171 5.03 -11.23 -12.97
N ILE A 172 6.34 -11.44 -12.87
CA ILE A 172 6.90 -12.59 -12.17
C ILE A 172 7.75 -12.11 -11.01
N PHE A 173 8.81 -11.34 -11.28
CA PHE A 173 9.73 -10.93 -10.23
C PHE A 173 9.09 -10.02 -9.17
N MET A 174 8.44 -8.92 -9.59
CA MET A 174 7.89 -7.90 -8.67
C MET A 174 6.80 -8.45 -7.73
N PRO A 175 5.82 -9.26 -8.19
CA PRO A 175 4.85 -9.89 -7.31
C PRO A 175 5.50 -10.87 -6.32
N LEU A 176 6.47 -11.66 -6.78
CA LEU A 176 7.14 -12.67 -5.93
C LEU A 176 8.02 -12.03 -4.86
N ILE A 177 8.82 -11.00 -5.21
CA ILE A 177 9.64 -10.31 -4.22
C ILE A 177 8.78 -9.53 -3.22
N SER A 178 7.66 -8.97 -3.66
CA SER A 178 6.72 -8.26 -2.78
C SER A 178 5.98 -9.23 -1.85
N TYR A 179 5.57 -10.40 -2.35
CA TYR A 179 5.02 -11.48 -1.54
C TYR A 179 6.04 -11.99 -0.51
N GLY A 180 7.28 -12.26 -0.94
CA GLY A 180 8.34 -12.74 -0.06
C GLY A 180 8.72 -11.73 1.02
N SER A 181 8.98 -10.49 0.62
CA SER A 181 9.34 -9.38 1.53
C SER A 181 8.22 -9.12 2.54
N SER A 182 6.98 -8.98 2.07
CA SER A 182 5.83 -8.77 2.96
C SER A 182 5.62 -9.93 3.93
N SER A 183 5.72 -11.18 3.46
CA SER A 183 5.49 -12.36 4.30
C SER A 183 6.55 -12.58 5.37
N LEU A 184 7.78 -12.12 5.13
CA LEU A 184 8.89 -12.25 6.08
C LEU A 184 8.97 -11.09 7.08
N LEU A 185 8.62 -9.87 6.66
CA LEU A 185 8.90 -8.66 7.43
C LEU A 185 7.66 -8.01 8.05
N LEU A 186 6.49 -8.16 7.42
CA LEU A 186 5.26 -7.52 7.89
C LEU A 186 4.39 -8.51 8.66
N GLN A 187 3.98 -8.12 9.86
CA GLN A 187 3.11 -8.96 10.70
C GLN A 187 1.63 -8.79 10.32
N ASN A 188 1.21 -7.56 9.98
CA ASN A 188 -0.17 -7.27 9.68
C ASN A 188 -0.54 -7.77 8.26
N PRO A 189 -1.51 -8.68 8.12
CA PRO A 189 -1.89 -9.23 6.82
C PRO A 189 -2.48 -8.19 5.86
N VAL A 190 -3.04 -7.10 6.38
CA VAL A 190 -3.55 -5.98 5.58
C VAL A 190 -2.41 -5.16 4.97
N THR A 191 -1.35 -4.86 5.73
CA THR A 191 -0.17 -4.17 5.18
C THR A 191 0.59 -5.10 4.22
N ARG A 192 0.65 -6.40 4.51
CA ARG A 192 1.18 -7.40 3.55
C ARG A 192 0.45 -7.37 2.22
N LEU A 193 -0.89 -7.34 2.25
CA LEU A 193 -1.70 -7.24 1.06
C LEU A 193 -1.43 -5.94 0.30
N GLY A 194 -1.26 -4.83 1.03
CA GLY A 194 -0.86 -3.55 0.49
C GLY A 194 0.42 -3.61 -0.33
N LEU A 195 1.51 -4.11 0.28
CA LEU A 195 2.82 -4.23 -0.37
C LEU A 195 2.77 -5.22 -1.56
N PHE A 196 2.05 -6.33 -1.42
CA PHE A 196 1.87 -7.28 -2.51
C PHE A 196 1.06 -6.70 -3.69
N THR A 197 0.05 -5.88 -3.40
CA THR A 197 -0.79 -5.24 -4.41
C THR A 197 0.01 -4.27 -5.27
N ILE A 198 0.81 -3.39 -4.65
CA ILE A 198 1.68 -2.48 -5.41
C ILE A 198 2.77 -3.23 -6.19
N GLY A 199 3.31 -4.32 -5.64
CA GLY A 199 4.25 -5.19 -6.36
C GLY A 199 3.63 -5.93 -7.55
N SER A 200 2.31 -6.06 -7.58
CA SER A 200 1.57 -6.67 -8.69
C SER A 200 1.09 -5.64 -9.72
N CYS A 201 1.16 -4.35 -9.40
CA CYS A 201 0.76 -3.30 -10.32
C CYS A 201 1.60 -3.32 -11.61
N PRO A 202 1.11 -2.71 -12.71
CA PRO A 202 1.95 -2.40 -13.86
C PRO A 202 2.93 -1.26 -13.55
N GLY A 203 3.84 -1.00 -14.50
CA GLY A 203 4.79 0.11 -14.41
C GLY A 203 4.06 1.45 -14.23
N GLY A 204 4.65 2.33 -13.43
CA GLY A 204 4.09 3.66 -13.14
C GLY A 204 4.56 4.70 -14.15
N ILE A 205 3.72 5.69 -14.47
CA ILE A 205 4.05 6.78 -15.41
C ILE A 205 5.32 7.55 -15.02
N TYR A 206 5.64 7.58 -13.72
CA TYR A 206 6.88 8.18 -13.23
C TYR A 206 8.15 7.47 -13.75
N SER A 207 8.09 6.19 -14.15
CA SER A 207 9.21 5.49 -14.78
C SER A 207 9.64 6.17 -16.08
N ASN A 208 8.69 6.64 -16.88
CA ASN A 208 8.94 7.37 -18.13
C ASN A 208 9.63 8.72 -17.85
N PHE A 209 9.18 9.44 -16.81
CA PHE A 209 9.81 10.69 -16.39
C PHE A 209 11.27 10.48 -15.95
N TYR A 210 11.52 9.49 -15.08
CA TYR A 210 12.89 9.21 -14.63
C TYR A 210 13.75 8.65 -15.77
N THR A 211 13.19 7.85 -16.68
CA THR A 211 13.92 7.36 -17.86
C THR A 211 14.41 8.53 -18.71
N LEU A 212 13.55 9.53 -18.96
CA LEU A 212 13.95 10.75 -19.65
C LEU A 212 15.01 11.52 -18.84
N LEU A 213 14.82 11.67 -17.52
CA LEU A 213 15.74 12.39 -16.64
C LEU A 213 17.15 11.78 -16.59
N PHE A 214 17.25 10.46 -16.67
CA PHE A 214 18.50 9.71 -16.72
C PHE A 214 18.98 9.39 -18.16
N GLU A 215 18.41 10.04 -19.17
CA GLU A 215 18.81 9.91 -20.58
C GLU A 215 18.71 8.46 -21.14
N GLY A 216 17.78 7.67 -20.58
CA GLY A 216 17.49 6.29 -20.98
C GLY A 216 16.64 6.18 -22.25
N ASP A 217 16.29 4.93 -22.61
CA ASP A 217 15.46 4.64 -23.78
C ASP A 217 13.97 4.85 -23.46
N LEU A 218 13.49 6.07 -23.72
CA LEU A 218 12.10 6.47 -23.44
C LEU A 218 11.08 5.66 -24.24
N ASP A 219 11.38 5.37 -25.51
CA ASP A 219 10.48 4.60 -26.39
C ASP A 219 10.28 3.19 -25.85
N LEU A 220 11.35 2.57 -25.35
CA LEU A 220 11.29 1.28 -24.68
C LEU A 220 10.50 1.37 -23.37
N SER A 221 10.76 2.37 -22.52
CA SER A 221 10.04 2.57 -21.25
C SER A 221 8.53 2.67 -21.48
N VAL A 222 8.11 3.57 -22.38
CA VAL A 222 6.70 3.76 -22.74
C VAL A 222 6.08 2.47 -23.28
N THR A 223 6.82 1.72 -24.11
CA THR A 223 6.36 0.43 -24.63
C THR A 223 6.15 -0.60 -23.50
N MET A 224 7.09 -0.70 -22.55
CA MET A 224 6.97 -1.62 -21.41
C MET A 224 5.84 -1.21 -20.48
N THR A 225 5.64 0.08 -20.20
CA THR A 225 4.53 0.57 -19.40
C THR A 225 3.20 0.25 -20.05
N PHE A 226 3.11 0.42 -21.37
CA PHE A 226 1.93 0.03 -22.14
C PHE A 226 1.65 -1.47 -22.04
N MET A 227 2.65 -2.30 -22.36
CA MET A 227 2.51 -3.75 -22.33
C MET A 227 2.16 -4.26 -20.92
N SER A 228 2.80 -3.69 -19.90
CA SER A 228 2.50 -4.05 -18.52
C SER A 228 1.08 -3.63 -18.14
N SER A 229 0.66 -2.43 -18.50
CA SER A 229 -0.69 -1.97 -18.17
C SER A 229 -1.79 -2.78 -18.87
N VAL A 230 -1.54 -3.27 -20.10
CA VAL A 230 -2.43 -4.23 -20.76
C VAL A 230 -2.38 -5.60 -20.05
N GLY A 231 -1.19 -6.09 -19.71
CA GLY A 231 -1.02 -7.35 -18.99
C GLY A 231 -1.69 -7.36 -17.61
N ALA A 232 -1.74 -6.21 -16.95
CA ALA A 232 -2.35 -6.05 -15.63
C ALA A 232 -3.85 -6.41 -15.61
N LEU A 233 -4.56 -6.24 -16.73
CA LEU A 233 -5.97 -6.62 -16.88
C LEU A 233 -6.24 -8.09 -16.49
N ALA A 234 -5.29 -8.98 -16.78
CA ALA A 234 -5.41 -10.40 -16.51
C ALA A 234 -4.50 -10.84 -15.35
N LEU A 235 -3.25 -10.37 -15.34
CA LEU A 235 -2.23 -10.86 -14.43
C LEU A 235 -2.40 -10.34 -13.00
N MET A 236 -2.91 -9.11 -12.80
CA MET A 236 -3.20 -8.62 -11.46
C MET A 236 -4.32 -9.42 -10.79
N PRO A 237 -5.52 -9.59 -11.40
CA PRO A 237 -6.55 -10.46 -10.83
C PRO A 237 -6.06 -11.89 -10.57
N LEU A 238 -5.22 -12.45 -11.44
CA LEU A 238 -4.63 -13.78 -11.26
C LEU A 238 -3.74 -13.86 -10.01
N TRP A 239 -2.82 -12.91 -9.84
CA TRP A 239 -1.95 -12.83 -8.65
C TRP A 239 -2.73 -12.60 -7.37
N MET A 240 -3.73 -11.73 -7.44
CA MET A 240 -4.66 -11.52 -6.35
C MET A 240 -5.39 -12.85 -6.01
N HIS A 241 -5.87 -13.59 -7.01
CA HIS A 241 -6.66 -14.81 -6.79
C HIS A 241 -5.84 -15.96 -6.22
N THR A 242 -4.54 -15.94 -6.48
CA THR A 242 -3.59 -16.95 -6.02
C THR A 242 -2.95 -16.52 -4.70
N LEU A 243 -1.80 -15.84 -4.75
CA LEU A 243 -1.04 -15.43 -3.57
C LEU A 243 -1.78 -14.37 -2.73
N GLY A 244 -2.54 -13.48 -3.36
CA GLY A 244 -3.32 -12.47 -2.63
C GLY A 244 -4.35 -13.10 -1.68
N ARG A 245 -5.00 -14.20 -2.08
CA ARG A 245 -5.89 -14.98 -1.21
C ARG A 245 -5.16 -15.67 -0.07
N GLN A 246 -3.91 -16.08 -0.25
CA GLN A 246 -3.13 -16.67 0.84
C GLN A 246 -2.79 -15.62 1.91
N ILE A 247 -2.45 -14.40 1.48
CA ILE A 247 -2.27 -13.27 2.41
C ILE A 247 -3.60 -12.94 3.09
N ALA A 248 -4.68 -12.78 2.32
CA ALA A 248 -6.00 -12.42 2.82
C ALA A 248 -6.64 -13.50 3.71
N GLY A 249 -6.37 -14.79 3.47
CA GLY A 249 -6.86 -15.90 4.29
C GLY A 249 -6.29 -15.89 5.72
N THR A 250 -5.24 -15.11 5.96
CA THR A 250 -4.70 -14.82 7.29
C THR A 250 -5.20 -13.49 7.88
N ALA A 251 -6.01 -12.73 7.13
CA ALA A 251 -6.50 -11.41 7.53
C ALA A 251 -7.81 -11.48 8.31
N THR A 252 -7.81 -10.82 9.47
CA THR A 252 -9.00 -10.43 10.22
C THR A 252 -9.20 -8.92 10.00
N PRO A 253 -10.30 -8.44 9.36
CA PRO A 253 -11.48 -9.11 8.80
C PRO A 253 -11.29 -9.62 7.36
N ALA A 254 -12.28 -10.39 6.87
CA ALA A 254 -12.30 -10.96 5.54
C ALA A 254 -12.20 -9.89 4.45
N VAL A 255 -11.08 -9.86 3.75
CA VAL A 255 -10.84 -8.97 2.61
C VAL A 255 -11.85 -9.31 1.49
N PRO A 256 -12.68 -8.36 1.02
CA PRO A 256 -13.66 -8.59 -0.04
C PRO A 256 -12.94 -8.72 -1.40
N PHE A 257 -12.45 -9.93 -1.64
CA PHE A 257 -11.60 -10.25 -2.77
C PHE A 257 -12.26 -10.00 -4.14
N SER A 258 -13.58 -10.18 -4.21
CA SER A 258 -14.38 -9.84 -5.39
C SER A 258 -14.32 -8.35 -5.72
N ASN A 259 -14.40 -7.48 -4.71
CA ASN A 259 -14.39 -6.03 -4.89
C ASN A 259 -13.01 -5.57 -5.39
N LEU A 260 -11.93 -6.18 -4.88
CA LEU A 260 -10.57 -5.92 -5.37
C LEU A 260 -10.42 -6.21 -6.86
N ILE A 261 -10.92 -7.37 -7.33
CA ILE A 261 -10.89 -7.72 -8.75
C ILE A 261 -11.77 -6.78 -9.59
N VAL A 262 -12.97 -6.45 -9.11
CA VAL A 262 -13.87 -5.54 -9.83
C VAL A 262 -13.24 -4.15 -9.98
N SER A 263 -12.66 -3.60 -8.91
CA SER A 263 -11.94 -2.32 -8.94
C SER A 263 -10.74 -2.36 -9.88
N LEU A 264 -9.98 -3.46 -9.87
CA LEU A 264 -8.87 -3.68 -10.81
C LEU A 264 -9.33 -3.58 -12.26
N VAL A 265 -10.37 -4.32 -12.63
CA VAL A 265 -10.92 -4.30 -13.99
C VAL A 265 -11.50 -2.92 -14.32
N ALA A 266 -12.23 -2.30 -13.40
CA ALA A 266 -12.86 -1.00 -13.60
C ALA A 266 -11.84 0.12 -13.83
N LEU A 267 -10.69 0.09 -13.14
CA LEU A 267 -9.67 1.13 -13.24
C LEU A 267 -8.71 0.93 -14.42
N THR A 268 -8.63 -0.28 -14.95
CA THR A 268 -7.81 -0.63 -16.12
C THR A 268 -8.57 -0.54 -17.45
N LEU A 269 -9.90 -0.63 -17.43
CA LEU A 269 -10.75 -0.45 -18.61
C LEU A 269 -10.61 0.93 -19.32
N PRO A 270 -10.49 2.06 -18.60
CA PRO A 270 -10.26 3.38 -19.21
C PRO A 270 -8.98 3.45 -20.04
N LEU A 271 -7.94 2.71 -19.68
CA LEU A 271 -6.74 2.60 -20.52
C LEU A 271 -7.06 1.94 -21.86
N GLY A 272 -7.80 0.82 -21.82
CA GLY A 272 -8.30 0.15 -23.03
C GLY A 272 -9.11 1.08 -23.93
N LEU A 273 -9.91 1.96 -23.33
CA LEU A 273 -10.65 2.99 -24.07
C LEU A 273 -9.72 4.01 -24.72
N GLY A 274 -8.71 4.53 -24.02
CA GLY A 274 -7.73 5.46 -24.58
C GLY A 274 -6.99 4.87 -25.78
N LEU A 275 -6.58 3.60 -25.68
CA LEU A 275 -5.95 2.86 -26.76
C LEU A 275 -6.88 2.67 -27.97
N LEU A 276 -8.15 2.36 -27.71
CA LEU A 276 -9.15 2.19 -28.75
C LEU A 276 -9.41 3.50 -29.51
N ILE A 277 -9.44 4.63 -28.79
CA ILE A 277 -9.57 5.98 -29.37
C ILE A 277 -8.36 6.27 -30.27
N GLN A 278 -7.15 6.03 -29.77
CA GLN A 278 -5.91 6.22 -30.52
C GLN A 278 -5.88 5.37 -31.80
N TYR A 279 -6.31 4.10 -31.72
CA TYR A 279 -6.34 3.20 -32.86
C TYR A 279 -7.39 3.59 -33.92
N LYS A 280 -8.64 3.90 -33.50
CA LYS A 280 -9.73 4.17 -34.45
C LYS A 280 -9.76 5.61 -34.96
N ARG A 281 -9.34 6.57 -34.14
CA ARG A 281 -9.53 8.01 -34.36
C ARG A 281 -8.34 8.82 -33.79
N PRO A 282 -7.13 8.73 -34.37
CA PRO A 282 -5.94 9.41 -33.86
C PRO A 282 -6.07 10.94 -33.77
N LYS A 283 -6.87 11.56 -34.65
CA LYS A 283 -7.19 13.00 -34.56
C LYS A 283 -7.90 13.38 -33.26
N TRP A 284 -8.77 12.50 -32.75
CA TRP A 284 -9.46 12.71 -31.47
C TRP A 284 -8.51 12.51 -30.29
N ALA A 285 -7.58 11.56 -30.38
CA ALA A 285 -6.56 11.36 -29.37
C ALA A 285 -5.63 12.58 -29.24
N GLN A 286 -5.26 13.23 -30.36
CA GLN A 286 -4.47 14.48 -30.32
C GLN A 286 -5.23 15.63 -29.64
N VAL A 287 -6.54 15.75 -29.89
CA VAL A 287 -7.38 16.74 -29.21
C VAL A 287 -7.53 16.41 -27.72
N ALA A 288 -7.76 15.14 -27.39
CA ALA A 288 -7.83 14.66 -26.03
C ALA A 288 -6.51 14.92 -25.28
N GLU A 289 -5.35 14.64 -25.88
CA GLU A 289 -4.06 14.96 -25.29
C GLU A 289 -3.96 16.46 -24.99
N LYS A 290 -4.30 17.32 -25.96
CA LYS A 290 -4.17 18.78 -25.82
C LYS A 290 -5.06 19.37 -24.72
N ILE A 291 -6.23 18.77 -24.49
CA ILE A 291 -7.18 19.20 -23.44
C ILE A 291 -6.83 18.56 -22.09
N VAL A 292 -6.56 17.26 -22.08
CA VAL A 292 -6.38 16.48 -20.87
C VAL A 292 -5.02 16.74 -20.24
N LYS A 293 -3.94 16.98 -21.01
CA LYS A 293 -2.61 17.24 -20.46
C LYS A 293 -2.53 18.43 -19.48
N PRO A 294 -3.02 19.65 -19.80
CA PRO A 294 -3.01 20.75 -18.83
C PRO A 294 -3.94 20.47 -17.63
N PHE A 295 -5.08 19.81 -17.86
CA PHE A 295 -6.00 19.40 -16.79
C PHE A 295 -5.32 18.40 -15.85
N SER A 296 -4.68 17.35 -16.38
CA SER A 296 -3.94 16.33 -15.63
C SER A 296 -2.85 16.96 -14.77
N VAL A 297 -2.09 17.93 -15.29
CA VAL A 297 -1.06 18.63 -14.49
C VAL A 297 -1.69 19.44 -13.36
N ALA A 298 -2.70 20.26 -13.64
CA ALA A 298 -3.37 21.07 -12.63
C ALA A 298 -4.01 20.19 -11.54
N ILE A 299 -4.65 19.11 -11.95
CA ILE A 299 -5.24 18.11 -11.08
C ILE A 299 -4.19 17.40 -10.23
N LEU A 300 -3.05 17.03 -10.80
CA LEU A 300 -2.01 16.31 -10.08
C LEU A 300 -1.38 17.21 -9.01
N LEU A 301 -1.26 18.51 -9.28
CA LEU A 301 -0.89 19.51 -8.27
C LEU A 301 -1.94 19.63 -7.16
N VAL A 302 -3.23 19.67 -7.50
CA VAL A 302 -4.32 19.69 -6.52
C VAL A 302 -4.34 18.40 -5.68
N ALA A 303 -4.17 17.24 -6.32
CA ALA A 303 -4.08 15.94 -5.67
C ALA A 303 -2.85 15.83 -4.77
N LEU A 304 -1.73 16.46 -5.13
CA LEU A 304 -0.55 16.54 -4.28
C LEU A 304 -0.83 17.37 -3.03
N VAL A 305 -1.40 18.57 -3.16
CA VAL A 305 -1.68 19.46 -2.02
C VAL A 305 -2.74 18.85 -1.10
N ILE A 306 -3.89 18.48 -1.65
CA ILE A 306 -5.01 17.91 -0.88
C ILE A 306 -4.65 16.51 -0.38
N GLY A 307 -3.95 15.71 -1.18
CA GLY A 307 -3.51 14.38 -0.79
C GLY A 307 -2.50 14.42 0.35
N THR A 308 -1.54 15.35 0.34
CA THR A 308 -0.59 15.49 1.45
C THR A 308 -1.31 15.79 2.77
N TYR A 309 -2.29 16.69 2.74
CA TYR A 309 -3.10 17.00 3.92
C TYR A 309 -3.97 15.80 4.33
N SER A 310 -4.70 15.23 3.37
CA SER A 310 -5.69 14.17 3.62
C SER A 310 -5.04 12.85 4.05
N TYR A 311 -3.80 12.58 3.62
CA TYR A 311 -3.05 11.36 3.93
C TYR A 311 -1.92 11.59 4.93
N TRP A 312 -1.87 12.74 5.62
CA TRP A 312 -0.84 13.02 6.63
C TRP A 312 -0.83 11.96 7.74
N TYR A 313 -2.00 11.45 8.13
CA TYR A 313 -2.14 10.37 9.11
C TYR A 313 -1.41 9.09 8.69
N ILE A 314 -1.23 8.82 7.38
CA ILE A 314 -0.50 7.62 6.93
C ILE A 314 0.95 7.66 7.42
N VAL A 315 1.55 8.85 7.51
CA VAL A 315 2.93 9.02 8.01
C VAL A 315 3.06 8.54 9.44
N THR A 316 2.03 8.72 10.28
CA THR A 316 2.05 8.24 11.67
C THR A 316 1.80 6.72 11.79
N LEU A 317 1.30 6.09 10.72
CA LEU A 317 1.11 4.64 10.65
C LEU A 317 2.37 3.88 10.22
N ILE A 318 3.31 4.55 9.52
CA ILE A 318 4.53 3.93 9.00
C ILE A 318 5.36 3.32 10.13
N THR A 319 5.68 2.04 10.00
CA THR A 319 6.63 1.36 10.88
C THR A 319 7.99 1.20 10.20
N LEU A 320 9.03 0.94 10.99
CA LEU A 320 10.36 0.62 10.45
C LEU A 320 10.30 -0.62 9.54
N MET A 321 9.49 -1.61 9.88
CA MET A 321 9.35 -2.82 9.06
C MET A 321 8.69 -2.54 7.71
N ASP A 322 7.75 -1.57 7.62
CA ASP A 322 7.20 -1.12 6.33
C ASP A 322 8.30 -0.50 5.46
N VAL A 323 9.15 0.34 6.05
CA VAL A 323 10.29 0.97 5.35
C VAL A 323 11.28 -0.09 4.87
N VAL A 324 11.65 -1.05 5.72
CA VAL A 324 12.58 -2.12 5.36
C VAL A 324 11.97 -3.01 4.26
N ALA A 325 10.72 -3.44 4.41
CA ALA A 325 10.06 -4.31 3.44
C ALA A 325 9.90 -3.64 2.06
N ALA A 326 9.48 -2.38 2.03
CA ALA A 326 9.39 -1.60 0.81
C ALA A 326 10.78 -1.32 0.20
N SER A 327 11.80 -1.03 1.02
CA SER A 327 13.18 -0.83 0.55
C SER A 327 13.72 -2.07 -0.15
N VAL A 328 13.49 -3.26 0.43
CA VAL A 328 13.87 -4.53 -0.21
C VAL A 328 13.23 -4.63 -1.59
N VAL A 329 11.92 -4.40 -1.72
CA VAL A 329 11.22 -4.48 -3.02
C VAL A 329 11.78 -3.48 -4.03
N VAL A 330 11.95 -2.21 -3.65
CA VAL A 330 12.43 -1.14 -4.55
C VAL A 330 13.86 -1.40 -5.01
N VAL A 331 14.78 -1.63 -4.06
CA VAL A 331 16.20 -1.80 -4.35
C VAL A 331 16.43 -3.05 -5.18
N THR A 332 15.80 -4.17 -4.81
CA THR A 332 15.90 -5.39 -5.61
C THR A 332 15.24 -5.23 -6.98
N GLY A 333 14.15 -4.47 -7.10
CA GLY A 333 13.55 -4.10 -8.38
C GLY A 333 14.54 -3.39 -9.31
N PHE A 334 15.21 -2.35 -8.82
CA PHE A 334 16.21 -1.62 -9.62
C PHE A 334 17.37 -2.53 -10.02
N LEU A 335 17.94 -3.26 -9.05
CA LEU A 335 19.09 -4.12 -9.27
C LEU A 335 18.76 -5.27 -10.21
N PHE A 336 17.68 -5.99 -9.97
CA PHE A 336 17.28 -7.14 -10.79
C PHE A 336 16.96 -6.73 -12.22
N GLY A 337 16.19 -5.64 -12.41
CA GLY A 337 15.90 -5.11 -13.74
C GLY A 337 17.18 -4.73 -14.50
N ALA A 338 18.12 -4.04 -13.83
CA ALA A 338 19.41 -3.68 -14.43
C ALA A 338 20.25 -4.93 -14.76
N THR A 339 20.34 -5.90 -13.85
CA THR A 339 21.10 -7.13 -14.04
C THR A 339 20.53 -7.96 -15.17
N MET A 340 19.21 -8.13 -15.25
CA MET A 340 18.57 -8.87 -16.34
C MET A 340 18.83 -8.19 -17.69
N ALA A 341 18.65 -6.86 -17.78
CA ALA A 341 18.96 -6.13 -19.00
C ALA A 341 20.43 -6.26 -19.42
N TRP A 342 21.35 -6.23 -18.45
CA TRP A 342 22.78 -6.40 -18.68
C TRP A 342 23.14 -7.82 -19.14
N LEU A 343 22.57 -8.86 -18.52
CA LEU A 343 22.80 -10.27 -18.89
C LEU A 343 22.40 -10.55 -20.34
N PHE A 344 21.32 -9.94 -20.80
CA PHE A 344 20.85 -10.01 -22.18
C PHE A 344 21.52 -8.99 -23.11
N ARG A 345 22.59 -8.33 -22.65
CA ARG A 345 23.45 -7.43 -23.43
C ARG A 345 22.69 -6.25 -24.06
N LEU A 346 21.70 -5.72 -23.35
CA LEU A 346 21.01 -4.51 -23.77
C LEU A 346 21.94 -3.29 -23.68
N SER A 347 21.65 -2.25 -24.46
CA SER A 347 22.42 -1.00 -24.41
C SER A 347 22.24 -0.28 -23.08
N SER A 348 23.19 0.60 -22.70
CA SER A 348 23.12 1.34 -21.42
C SER A 348 21.80 2.10 -21.22
N LYS A 349 21.26 2.69 -22.31
CA LYS A 349 19.98 3.40 -22.27
C LYS A 349 18.80 2.46 -21.98
N GLN A 350 18.84 1.26 -22.54
CA GLN A 350 17.82 0.23 -22.32
C GLN A 350 17.94 -0.39 -20.92
N ILE A 351 19.16 -0.57 -20.39
CA ILE A 351 19.37 -1.02 -19.01
C ILE A 351 18.73 -0.04 -18.02
N ILE A 352 18.93 1.26 -18.22
CA ILE A 352 18.28 2.31 -17.41
C ILE A 352 16.76 2.17 -17.51
N ALA A 353 16.20 2.09 -18.72
CA ALA A 353 14.75 1.97 -18.92
C ALA A 353 14.17 0.73 -18.21
N VAL A 354 14.77 -0.45 -18.39
CA VAL A 354 14.28 -1.70 -17.78
C VAL A 354 14.40 -1.67 -16.25
N SER A 355 15.50 -1.13 -15.71
CA SER A 355 15.71 -1.00 -14.26
C SER A 355 14.66 -0.08 -13.63
N LEU A 356 14.43 1.10 -14.23
CA LEU A 356 13.45 2.07 -13.74
C LEU A 356 12.02 1.53 -13.87
N GLU A 357 11.69 0.91 -15.00
CA GLU A 357 10.38 0.31 -15.22
C GLU A 357 10.07 -0.81 -14.22
N THR A 358 11.07 -1.63 -13.86
CA THR A 358 10.88 -2.73 -12.91
C THR A 358 10.57 -2.21 -11.50
N ALA A 359 11.29 -1.20 -11.03
CA ALA A 359 11.17 -0.73 -9.65
C ALA A 359 10.02 0.26 -9.43
N ILE A 360 9.72 1.09 -10.43
CA ILE A 360 8.71 2.15 -10.31
C ILE A 360 7.34 1.59 -10.68
N GLN A 361 6.56 1.32 -9.65
CA GLN A 361 5.21 0.76 -9.76
C GLN A 361 4.14 1.84 -9.85
N ASN A 362 2.95 1.49 -10.35
CA ASN A 362 1.80 2.39 -10.41
C ASN A 362 1.14 2.59 -9.03
N GLY A 363 1.75 3.45 -8.22
CA GLY A 363 1.27 3.85 -6.89
C GLY A 363 -0.20 4.31 -6.85
N PRO A 364 -0.61 5.30 -7.67
CA PRO A 364 -1.99 5.79 -7.67
C PRO A 364 -3.02 4.69 -7.94
N LEU A 365 -2.73 3.78 -8.87
CA LEU A 365 -3.61 2.64 -9.15
C LEU A 365 -3.76 1.75 -7.91
N ALA A 366 -2.65 1.38 -7.25
CA ALA A 366 -2.70 0.57 -6.03
C ALA A 366 -3.50 1.25 -4.92
N ILE A 367 -3.28 2.55 -4.68
CA ILE A 367 -3.99 3.32 -3.65
C ILE A 367 -5.49 3.28 -3.91
N VAL A 368 -5.93 3.60 -5.13
CA VAL A 368 -7.36 3.60 -5.47
C VAL A 368 -7.96 2.20 -5.31
N ILE A 369 -7.29 1.14 -5.78
CA ILE A 369 -7.80 -0.23 -5.62
C ILE A 369 -7.97 -0.59 -4.15
N LEU A 370 -6.97 -0.33 -3.31
CA LEU A 370 -6.99 -0.69 -1.90
C LEU A 370 -8.06 0.08 -1.14
N THR A 371 -8.12 1.41 -1.31
CA THR A 371 -9.06 2.26 -0.58
C THR A 371 -10.52 2.02 -0.99
N PHE A 372 -10.80 1.74 -2.26
CA PHE A 372 -12.19 1.49 -2.70
C PHE A 372 -12.66 0.06 -2.49
N SER A 373 -11.73 -0.88 -2.37
CA SER A 373 -12.10 -2.29 -2.26
C SER A 373 -12.12 -2.78 -0.82
N LEU A 374 -11.26 -2.27 0.04
CA LEU A 374 -11.15 -2.73 1.42
C LEU A 374 -12.07 -1.93 2.35
N PRO A 375 -12.72 -2.57 3.35
CA PRO A 375 -13.44 -1.86 4.38
C PRO A 375 -12.46 -1.05 5.24
N GLU A 376 -12.96 -0.03 5.93
CA GLU A 376 -12.18 0.66 6.95
C GLU A 376 -12.03 -0.20 8.21
N PRO A 377 -10.90 -0.11 8.93
CA PRO A 377 -9.69 0.66 8.64
C PRO A 377 -8.71 -0.02 7.67
N SER A 378 -9.05 -1.17 7.08
CA SER A 378 -8.11 -1.96 6.25
C SER A 378 -7.59 -1.22 5.02
N GLY A 379 -8.43 -0.42 4.35
CA GLY A 379 -7.99 0.38 3.20
C GLY A 379 -6.83 1.31 3.55
N ASP A 380 -6.95 2.02 4.66
CA ASP A 380 -5.95 2.96 5.15
C ASP A 380 -4.63 2.26 5.52
N LEU A 381 -4.72 1.13 6.22
CA LEU A 381 -3.55 0.33 6.59
C LEU A 381 -2.82 -0.24 5.36
N ALA A 382 -3.57 -0.74 4.37
CA ALA A 382 -2.98 -1.35 3.18
C ALA A 382 -2.23 -0.32 2.32
N VAL A 383 -2.61 0.96 2.36
CA VAL A 383 -1.95 2.02 1.58
C VAL A 383 -0.58 2.40 2.16
N VAL A 384 -0.33 2.18 3.46
CA VAL A 384 0.94 2.54 4.14
C VAL A 384 2.19 2.06 3.37
N PRO A 385 2.38 0.76 3.10
CA PRO A 385 3.57 0.29 2.38
C PRO A 385 3.62 0.75 0.92
N VAL A 386 2.48 1.08 0.30
CA VAL A 386 2.42 1.63 -1.07
C VAL A 386 3.04 3.02 -1.10
N VAL A 387 2.66 3.88 -0.16
CA VAL A 387 3.21 5.24 -0.03
C VAL A 387 4.70 5.19 0.25
N VAL A 388 5.11 4.31 1.18
CA VAL A 388 6.53 4.11 1.51
C VAL A 388 7.32 3.66 0.28
N LEU A 389 6.82 2.69 -0.50
CA LEU A 389 7.49 2.19 -1.70
C LEU A 389 7.70 3.30 -2.75
N VAL A 390 6.65 4.05 -3.06
CA VAL A 390 6.70 5.13 -4.07
C VAL A 390 7.64 6.25 -3.62
N THR A 391 7.54 6.67 -2.36
CA THR A 391 8.38 7.75 -1.82
C THR A 391 9.84 7.34 -1.75
N LEU A 392 10.15 6.10 -1.35
CA LEU A 392 11.52 5.58 -1.35
C LEU A 392 12.13 5.52 -2.75
N ALA A 393 11.37 5.01 -3.74
CA ALA A 393 11.84 4.96 -5.12
C ALA A 393 12.21 6.35 -5.65
N SER A 394 11.32 7.34 -5.44
CA SER A 394 11.59 8.73 -5.82
C SER A 394 12.75 9.35 -5.04
N ALA A 395 12.85 9.12 -3.74
CA ALA A 395 13.94 9.62 -2.91
C ALA A 395 15.30 9.09 -3.39
N ILE A 396 15.42 7.78 -3.60
CA ILE A 396 16.65 7.14 -4.11
C ILE A 396 17.08 7.77 -5.42
N LEU A 397 16.15 7.89 -6.39
CA LEU A 397 16.47 8.43 -7.71
C LEU A 397 16.82 9.91 -7.69
N LEU A 398 16.11 10.72 -6.92
CA LEU A 398 16.42 12.15 -6.80
C LEU A 398 17.77 12.36 -6.10
N THR A 399 18.11 11.56 -5.08
CA THR A 399 19.43 11.58 -4.45
C THR A 399 20.53 11.20 -5.44
N ILE A 400 20.36 10.13 -6.22
CA ILE A 400 21.31 9.74 -7.26
C ILE A 400 21.47 10.87 -8.28
N PHE A 401 20.37 11.45 -8.77
CA PHE A 401 20.39 12.54 -9.72
C PHE A 401 21.13 13.78 -9.17
N ALA A 402 20.89 14.15 -7.91
CA ALA A 402 21.58 15.25 -7.25
C ALA A 402 23.09 14.99 -7.15
N ILE A 403 23.50 13.79 -6.74
CA ILE A 403 24.93 13.39 -6.66
C ILE A 403 25.59 13.45 -8.03
N LEU A 404 24.95 12.92 -9.08
CA LEU A 404 25.47 12.95 -10.44
C LEU A 404 25.59 14.38 -10.98
N THR A 405 24.59 15.22 -10.70
CA THR A 405 24.59 16.63 -11.11
C THR A 405 25.71 17.41 -10.41
N LEU A 406 25.89 17.20 -9.11
CA LEU A 406 26.99 17.80 -8.35
C LEU A 406 28.35 17.35 -8.88
N ARG A 407 28.53 16.05 -9.16
CA ARG A 407 29.77 15.51 -9.76
C ARG A 407 30.06 16.12 -11.13
N ARG A 408 29.06 16.23 -12.00
CA ARG A 408 29.21 16.87 -13.33
C ARG A 408 29.64 18.34 -13.19
N ARG A 409 29.03 19.09 -12.27
CA ARG A 409 29.40 20.50 -12.00
C ARG A 409 30.80 20.64 -11.42
N CYS A 410 31.19 19.82 -10.45
CA CYS A 410 32.53 19.84 -9.86
C CYS A 410 33.61 19.48 -10.89
N SER A 411 33.36 18.48 -11.73
CA SER A 411 34.28 18.10 -12.80
C SER A 411 34.42 19.23 -13.83
N SER A 412 33.30 19.84 -14.27
CA SER A 412 33.35 20.99 -15.18
C SER A 412 34.14 22.16 -14.58
N TYR A 413 33.94 22.46 -13.29
CA TYR A 413 34.67 23.52 -12.60
C TYR A 413 36.18 23.23 -12.54
N ALA A 414 36.57 21.98 -12.23
CA ALA A 414 37.96 21.55 -12.21
C ALA A 414 38.65 21.68 -13.59
N TYR A 415 37.95 21.36 -14.68
CA TYR A 415 38.47 21.57 -16.04
C TYR A 415 38.68 23.07 -16.35
N THR A 416 37.72 23.94 -16.03
CA THR A 416 37.89 25.40 -16.20
C THR A 416 39.02 25.99 -15.36
N CYS A 417 39.26 25.50 -14.14
CA CYS A 417 40.38 25.95 -13.32
C CYS A 417 41.75 25.54 -13.90
N GLN A 418 41.84 24.35 -14.51
CA GLN A 418 43.08 23.90 -15.18
C GLN A 418 43.39 24.67 -16.47
N ASP A 419 42.38 25.06 -17.24
CA ASP A 419 42.58 25.86 -18.45
C ASP A 419 42.83 27.35 -18.16
N GLY A 420 42.24 27.90 -17.09
CA GLY A 420 42.54 29.26 -16.62
C GLY A 420 44.00 29.46 -16.18
N THR A 421 44.67 28.41 -15.69
CA THR A 421 46.11 28.43 -15.40
C THR A 421 47.02 28.34 -16.62
N LYS A 422 46.50 28.01 -17.81
CA LYS A 422 47.29 27.93 -19.06
C LYS A 422 47.28 29.23 -19.87
N SER A 423 46.42 30.20 -19.57
CA SER A 423 46.36 31.48 -20.28
C SER A 423 47.26 32.58 -19.72
N GLU A 424 48.00 32.32 -18.62
CA GLU A 424 48.98 33.25 -18.04
C GLU A 424 50.41 32.73 -18.23
N MET A 425 50.86 32.65 -19.48
CA MET A 425 52.29 32.81 -19.77
C MET A 425 52.42 33.90 -20.85
N PRO A 426 52.75 35.15 -20.47
CA PRO A 426 53.24 36.09 -21.45
C PRO A 426 54.61 35.59 -21.92
N VAL A 427 54.68 35.20 -23.19
CA VAL A 427 55.93 35.23 -23.93
C VAL A 427 56.26 36.70 -24.12
N ASN A 428 57.16 37.21 -23.27
CA ASN A 428 58.27 38.11 -23.61
C ASN A 428 59.07 38.48 -22.36
#